data_AF-A0A7R8CUD5-F1
#
_entry.id   AF-A0A7R8CUD5-F1
#
_cell.length_a   1.000
_cell.length_b   1.000
_cell.length_c   1.000
_cell.angle_alpha   90.00
_cell.angle_beta   90.00
_cell.angle_gamma   90.00
#
_symmetry.space_group_name_H-M   'P 1'
#
loop_
_entity.id
_entity.type
_entity.pdbx_description
1 polymer ?
#
loop_
_entity_poly.entity_id
_entity_poly.type
_entity_poly.pdbx_seq_one_letter_code
_entity_poly.pdbx_strand_id
1 'polypeptide(L)'
;MQLGVAVNLLKKIKHFLTSYRKTGFAASQISTKQMCEERNVEPEFKQKRLRTTKRHFGFESPDKLVQDTLRKIETVFFNVVVDERFQSLGEVLHEFTNLGREDLLEKCQALSDFLIHDSQLDIDGIALTKEVMYFPPLPPKQHDE
;
A
#
# COMPACT_ATOMS: atom_id res chain seq x y z
N MET A 1 -9.36 19.42 -16.15
CA MET A 1 -9.17 19.37 -14.68
C MET A 1 -7.93 20.19 -14.31
N GLN A 2 -7.80 20.67 -13.05
CA GLN A 2 -6.61 21.43 -12.62
C GLN A 2 -5.43 20.47 -12.38
N LEU A 3 -4.47 20.42 -13.30
CA LEU A 3 -3.22 19.63 -13.21
C LEU A 3 -2.52 19.74 -11.85
N GLY A 4 -2.51 20.95 -11.27
CA GLY A 4 -1.95 21.20 -9.94
C GLY A 4 -2.65 20.40 -8.83
N VAL A 5 -3.95 20.14 -8.96
CA VAL A 5 -4.73 19.34 -8.01
C VAL A 5 -4.37 17.87 -8.13
N ALA A 6 -4.26 17.33 -9.35
CA ALA A 6 -3.88 15.93 -9.59
C ALA A 6 -2.47 15.63 -9.06
N VAL A 7 -1.49 16.49 -9.37
CA VAL A 7 -0.11 16.35 -8.86
C VAL A 7 -0.06 16.45 -7.34
N ASN A 8 -0.87 17.33 -6.74
CA ASN A 8 -0.95 17.45 -5.29
C ASN A 8 -1.57 16.20 -4.64
N LEU A 9 -2.61 15.63 -5.24
CA LEU A 9 -3.23 14.37 -4.78
C LEU A 9 -2.22 13.21 -4.81
N LEU A 10 -1.46 13.06 -5.89
CA LEU A 10 -0.41 12.02 -5.97
C LEU A 10 0.67 12.21 -4.90
N LYS A 11 1.11 13.45 -4.66
CA LYS A 11 2.06 13.75 -3.57
C LYS A 11 1.49 13.40 -2.20
N LYS A 12 0.21 13.72 -1.96
CA LYS A 12 -0.50 13.38 -0.71
C LYS A 12 -0.62 11.87 -0.54
N ILE A 13 -0.96 11.12 -1.58
CA ILE A 13 -1.05 9.65 -1.55
C ILE A 13 0.32 9.04 -1.24
N LYS A 14 1.39 9.50 -1.91
CA LYS A 14 2.76 9.07 -1.62
C LYS A 14 3.13 9.31 -0.16
N HIS A 15 2.84 10.50 0.35
CA HIS A 15 3.11 10.85 1.75
C HIS A 15 2.28 10.00 2.73
N PHE A 16 0.98 9.85 2.45
CA PHE A 16 0.07 9.03 3.24
C PHE A 16 0.56 7.59 3.35
N LEU A 17 0.89 6.96 2.23
CA LEU A 17 1.35 5.57 2.20
C LEU A 17 2.72 5.40 2.90
N THR A 18 3.61 6.38 2.76
CA THR A 18 4.90 6.38 3.49
C THR A 18 4.71 6.45 5.00
N SER A 19 3.76 7.27 5.45
CA SER A 19 3.39 7.36 6.86
C SER A 19 2.67 6.09 7.33
N TYR A 20 1.75 5.57 6.52
CA TYR A 20 1.00 4.35 6.81
C TYR A 20 1.91 3.13 6.95
N ARG A 21 2.99 3.02 6.16
CA ARG A 21 4.00 1.96 6.34
C ARG A 21 4.65 2.01 7.73
N LYS A 22 4.78 3.18 8.36
CA LYS A 22 5.41 3.35 9.68
C LYS A 22 4.41 3.22 10.83
N THR A 23 3.19 3.73 10.67
CA THR A 23 2.23 3.86 11.78
C THR A 23 1.01 2.94 11.63
N GLY A 24 0.75 2.41 10.44
CA GLY A 24 -0.45 1.65 10.11
C GLY A 24 -0.55 0.33 10.85
N PHE A 25 0.59 -0.34 11.11
CA PHE A 25 0.58 -1.58 11.89
C PHE A 25 0.16 -1.34 13.34
N ALA A 26 0.74 -0.32 13.99
CA ALA A 26 0.36 0.06 15.36
C ALA A 26 -1.11 0.53 15.44
N ALA A 27 -1.57 1.33 14.47
CA ALA A 27 -2.97 1.73 14.39
C ALA A 27 -3.92 0.53 14.22
N SER A 28 -3.54 -0.45 13.40
CA SER A 28 -4.33 -1.68 13.20
C SER A 28 -4.40 -2.52 14.48
N GLN A 29 -3.32 -2.57 15.26
CA GLN A 29 -3.32 -3.24 16.56
C GLN A 29 -4.28 -2.56 17.55
N ILE A 30 -4.30 -1.23 17.60
CA ILE A 30 -5.21 -0.49 18.48
C ILE A 30 -6.67 -0.77 18.08
N SER A 31 -6.98 -0.68 16.78
CA SER A 31 -8.33 -0.99 16.27
C SER A 31 -8.74 -2.43 16.57
N THR A 32 -7.84 -3.39 16.37
CA THR A 32 -8.10 -4.81 16.68
C THR A 32 -8.37 -5.02 18.17
N LYS A 33 -7.62 -4.36 19.05
CA LYS A 33 -7.83 -4.41 20.51
C LYS A 33 -9.23 -3.89 20.88
N GLN A 34 -9.62 -2.75 20.33
CA GLN A 34 -10.95 -2.17 20.54
C GLN A 34 -12.06 -3.13 20.08
N MET A 35 -11.92 -3.72 18.89
CA MET A 35 -12.89 -4.71 18.39
C MET A 35 -12.96 -5.97 19.27
N CYS A 36 -11.84 -6.43 19.81
CA CYS A 36 -11.81 -7.56 20.73
C CYS A 36 -12.52 -7.24 22.05
N GLU A 37 -12.27 -6.06 22.61
CA GLU A 37 -12.94 -5.56 23.82
C GLU A 37 -14.46 -5.46 23.63
N GLU A 38 -14.91 -4.88 22.50
CA GLU A 38 -16.33 -4.81 22.14
C GLU A 38 -17.00 -6.19 22.03
N ARG A 39 -16.23 -7.21 21.63
CA ARG A 39 -16.71 -8.58 21.43
C ARG A 39 -16.50 -9.48 22.64
N ASN A 40 -16.01 -8.96 23.77
CA ASN A 40 -15.60 -9.74 24.94
C ASN A 40 -14.63 -10.89 24.58
N VAL A 41 -13.76 -10.64 23.59
CA VAL A 41 -12.69 -11.56 23.19
C VAL A 41 -11.37 -11.05 23.76
N GLU A 42 -10.57 -11.94 24.31
CA GLU A 42 -9.24 -11.59 24.82
C GLU A 42 -8.34 -11.09 23.67
N PRO A 43 -7.81 -9.86 23.73
CA PRO A 43 -7.01 -9.25 22.66
C PRO A 43 -5.55 -9.72 22.67
N GLU A 44 -5.34 -11.02 22.86
CA GLU A 44 -4.01 -11.64 22.88
C GLU A 44 -3.85 -12.65 21.74
N PHE A 45 -2.70 -12.61 21.08
CA PHE A 45 -2.32 -13.67 20.17
C PHE A 45 -2.11 -14.95 20.98
N LYS A 46 -2.83 -16.03 20.62
CA LYS A 46 -2.65 -17.34 21.25
C LYS A 46 -1.19 -17.76 21.14
N GLN A 47 -0.46 -17.68 22.26
CA GLN A 47 0.93 -18.08 22.31
C GLN A 47 0.99 -19.60 22.22
N LYS A 48 1.62 -20.12 21.17
CA LYS A 48 1.96 -21.56 21.13
C LYS A 48 3.01 -21.77 22.22
N ARG A 49 2.71 -22.59 23.22
CA ARG A 49 3.62 -22.90 24.34
C ARG A 49 4.99 -23.29 23.77
N LEU A 50 6.00 -22.47 24.00
CA LEU A 50 7.35 -22.77 23.58
C LEU A 50 7.85 -23.94 24.43
N ARG A 51 8.27 -25.02 23.76
CA ARG A 51 8.92 -26.14 24.44
C ARG A 51 10.32 -25.69 24.82
N THR A 52 10.51 -25.31 26.07
CA THR A 52 11.84 -24.96 26.58
C THR A 52 12.71 -26.21 26.60
N THR A 53 13.79 -26.20 25.84
CA THR A 53 14.78 -27.28 25.91
C THR A 53 15.62 -27.06 27.17
N LYS A 54 15.84 -28.11 27.96
CA LYS A 54 16.71 -28.02 29.14
C LYS A 54 18.12 -27.72 28.65
N ARG A 55 18.67 -26.57 29.05
CA ARG A 55 20.05 -26.22 28.70
C ARG A 55 21.00 -27.02 29.56
N HIS A 56 21.94 -27.70 28.92
CA HIS A 56 22.99 -28.43 29.62
C HIS A 56 24.20 -27.54 29.88
N PHE A 57 24.37 -26.48 29.08
CA PHE A 57 25.49 -25.56 29.18
C PHE A 57 25.08 -24.09 29.05
N GLY A 58 25.83 -23.19 29.69
CA GLY A 58 25.53 -21.76 29.76
C GLY A 58 25.70 -20.97 28.44
N PHE A 59 26.29 -21.56 27.41
CA PHE A 59 26.44 -20.95 26.08
C PHE A 59 25.20 -21.14 25.19
N GLU A 60 24.23 -21.94 25.60
CA GLU A 60 23.01 -22.14 24.83
C GLU A 60 22.11 -20.89 24.91
N SER A 61 21.73 -20.35 23.74
CA SER A 61 20.85 -19.19 23.61
C SER A 61 19.44 -19.47 24.13
N PRO A 62 18.71 -18.47 24.66
CA PRO A 62 17.29 -18.63 24.94
C PRO A 62 16.44 -18.93 23.72
N ASP A 63 15.40 -19.73 23.92
CA ASP A 63 14.32 -19.85 22.96
C ASP A 63 13.71 -18.46 22.71
N LYS A 64 13.52 -18.13 21.44
CA LYS A 64 13.14 -16.79 20.96
C LYS A 64 11.84 -16.30 21.63
N LEU A 65 11.86 -15.06 22.10
CA LEU A 65 10.76 -14.44 22.85
C LEU A 65 9.53 -14.20 21.96
N VAL A 66 8.33 -14.20 22.57
CA VAL A 66 7.05 -13.93 21.90
C VAL A 66 7.01 -12.58 21.16
N GLN A 67 7.85 -11.60 21.55
CA GLN A 67 7.98 -10.34 20.81
C GLN A 67 8.40 -10.51 19.33
N ASP A 68 9.05 -11.63 18.98
CA ASP A 68 9.37 -11.93 17.57
C ASP A 68 8.12 -12.18 16.72
N THR A 69 6.98 -12.62 17.28
CA THR A 69 5.80 -12.93 16.47
C THR A 69 5.13 -11.69 15.91
N LEU A 70 4.97 -10.63 16.72
CA LEU A 70 4.42 -9.35 16.28
C LEU A 70 5.32 -8.69 15.23
N ARG A 71 6.63 -8.65 15.49
CA ARG A 71 7.61 -8.16 14.50
C ARG A 71 7.61 -8.99 13.23
N LYS A 72 7.40 -10.30 13.34
CA LYS A 72 7.30 -11.20 12.19
C LYS A 72 6.02 -10.93 11.39
N ILE A 73 4.88 -10.71 12.04
CA ILE A 73 3.63 -10.33 11.35
C ILE A 73 3.81 -8.98 10.66
N GLU A 74 4.43 -8.01 11.34
CA GLU A 74 4.73 -6.70 10.77
C GLU A 74 5.60 -6.81 9.51
N THR A 75 6.72 -7.53 9.61
CA THR A 75 7.71 -7.59 8.54
C THR A 75 7.35 -8.56 7.41
N VAL A 76 6.79 -9.72 7.72
CA VAL A 76 6.51 -10.80 6.75
C VAL A 76 5.14 -10.64 6.11
N PHE A 77 4.18 -10.01 6.79
CA PHE A 77 2.82 -9.85 6.27
C PHE A 77 2.49 -8.39 5.99
N PHE A 78 2.46 -7.54 7.02
CA PHE A 78 1.95 -6.17 6.87
C PHE A 78 2.79 -5.36 5.87
N ASN A 79 4.11 -5.34 6.05
CA ASN A 79 5.02 -4.59 5.18
C ASN A 79 5.01 -5.11 3.74
N VAL A 80 4.97 -6.44 3.56
CA VAL A 80 4.91 -7.06 2.23
C VAL A 80 3.66 -6.62 1.47
N VAL A 81 2.49 -6.68 2.12
CA VAL A 81 1.22 -6.27 1.52
C VAL A 81 1.22 -4.77 1.20
N VAL A 82 1.72 -3.93 2.10
CA VAL A 82 1.79 -2.48 1.87
C VAL A 82 2.75 -2.14 0.73
N ASP A 83 3.90 -2.79 0.67
CA ASP A 83 4.91 -2.57 -0.37
C ASP A 83 4.44 -3.05 -1.75
N GLU A 84 3.74 -4.19 -1.84
CA GLU A 84 3.13 -4.69 -3.09
C GLU A 84 2.08 -3.71 -3.64
N ARG A 85 1.25 -3.16 -2.76
CA ARG A 85 0.27 -2.12 -3.15
C ARG A 85 0.93 -0.81 -3.55
N PHE A 86 2.08 -0.49 -2.95
CA PHE A 86 2.86 0.69 -3.33
C PHE A 86 3.50 0.52 -4.72
N GLN A 87 4.03 -0.67 -5.01
CA GLN A 87 4.63 -1.01 -6.29
C GLN A 87 3.59 -0.99 -7.41
N SER A 88 2.46 -1.69 -7.23
CA SER A 88 1.37 -1.67 -8.22
C SER A 88 0.83 -0.28 -8.50
N LEU A 89 0.69 0.58 -7.48
CA LEU A 89 0.33 1.99 -7.71
C LEU A 89 1.40 2.74 -8.52
N GLY A 90 2.68 2.47 -8.24
CA GLY A 90 3.79 3.03 -9.00
C GLY A 90 3.81 2.58 -10.46
N GLU A 91 3.52 1.30 -10.72
CA GLU A 91 3.44 0.71 -12.05
C GLU A 91 2.28 1.30 -12.86
N VAL A 92 1.09 1.39 -12.26
CA VAL A 92 -0.07 2.02 -12.90
C VAL A 92 0.23 3.46 -13.28
N LEU A 93 0.85 4.24 -12.39
CA LEU A 93 1.27 5.61 -12.70
C LEU A 93 2.31 5.67 -13.81
N HIS A 94 3.24 4.72 -13.83
CA HIS A 94 4.28 4.63 -14.85
C HIS A 94 3.72 4.22 -16.22
N GLU A 95 2.76 3.29 -16.25
CA GLU A 95 2.02 2.92 -17.46
C GLU A 95 1.34 4.15 -18.04
N PHE A 96 0.53 4.87 -17.25
CA PHE A 96 -0.15 6.07 -17.74
C PHE A 96 0.82 7.13 -18.32
N THR A 97 2.05 7.24 -17.80
CA THR A 97 3.04 8.19 -18.35
C THR A 97 3.78 7.72 -19.61
N ASN A 98 3.76 6.43 -19.94
CA ASN A 98 4.57 5.84 -21.02
C ASN A 98 3.77 5.17 -22.14
N LEU A 99 2.44 5.16 -22.08
CA LEU A 99 1.63 4.58 -23.16
C LEU A 99 1.77 5.37 -24.46
N GLY A 100 1.86 4.64 -25.58
CA GLY A 100 1.74 5.22 -26.92
C GLY A 100 0.36 5.85 -27.12
N ARG A 101 0.29 6.86 -28.00
CA ARG A 101 -0.93 7.67 -28.18
C ARG A 101 -2.19 6.86 -28.54
N GLU A 102 -2.02 5.73 -29.23
CA GLU A 102 -3.13 4.86 -29.67
C GLU A 102 -3.58 3.93 -28.54
N ASP A 103 -2.65 3.30 -27.81
CA ASP A 103 -2.95 2.42 -26.67
C ASP A 103 -3.56 3.21 -25.49
N LEU A 104 -3.16 4.47 -25.30
CA LEU A 104 -3.64 5.31 -24.21
C LEU A 104 -5.14 5.61 -24.35
N LEU A 105 -5.60 5.83 -25.58
CA LEU A 105 -7.02 6.05 -25.85
C LEU A 105 -7.83 4.79 -25.51
N GLU A 106 -7.38 3.62 -25.97
CA GLU A 106 -8.04 2.35 -25.71
C GLU A 106 -8.15 2.06 -24.20
N LYS A 107 -7.07 2.27 -23.44
CA LYS A 107 -7.07 2.04 -21.99
C LYS A 107 -7.90 3.05 -21.22
N CYS A 108 -7.86 4.34 -21.58
CA CYS A 108 -8.71 5.36 -20.95
C CYS A 108 -10.20 5.12 -21.25
N GLN A 109 -10.52 4.64 -22.46
CA GLN A 109 -11.88 4.27 -22.82
C GLN A 109 -12.35 3.03 -22.04
N ALA A 110 -11.54 1.98 -21.96
CA ALA A 110 -11.85 0.79 -21.18
C ALA A 110 -12.06 1.10 -19.68
N LEU A 111 -11.25 2.02 -19.12
CA LEU A 111 -11.42 2.49 -17.74
C LEU A 111 -12.71 3.29 -17.57
N SER A 112 -13.03 4.16 -18.53
CA SER A 112 -14.27 4.93 -18.57
C SER A 112 -15.49 4.00 -18.54
N ASP A 113 -15.50 2.97 -19.40
CA ASP A 113 -16.59 1.99 -19.50
C ASP A 113 -16.70 1.12 -18.24
N PHE A 114 -15.56 0.73 -17.65
CA PHE A 114 -15.53 -0.05 -16.41
C PHE A 114 -16.11 0.70 -15.21
N LEU A 115 -15.95 2.01 -15.17
CA LEU A 115 -16.41 2.86 -14.08
C LEU A 115 -17.84 3.39 -14.28
N ILE A 116 -18.55 2.95 -15.33
CA ILE A 116 -19.96 3.29 -15.50
C ILE A 116 -20.77 2.52 -14.46
N HIS A 117 -21.47 3.26 -13.59
CA HIS A 117 -22.47 2.71 -12.70
C HIS A 117 -23.80 3.43 -12.92
N ASP A 118 -24.88 2.68 -13.15
CA ASP A 118 -26.25 3.21 -13.34
C ASP A 118 -26.34 4.39 -14.33
N SER A 119 -25.62 4.30 -15.46
CA SER A 119 -25.56 5.35 -16.50
C SER A 119 -24.91 6.67 -16.10
N GLN A 120 -24.26 6.75 -14.93
CA GLN A 120 -23.36 7.85 -14.59
C GLN A 120 -21.93 7.50 -15.01
N LEU A 121 -21.35 8.39 -15.80
CA LEU A 121 -19.94 8.38 -16.17
C LEU A 121 -19.18 9.24 -15.18
N ASP A 122 -18.43 8.60 -14.28
CA ASP A 122 -17.57 9.31 -13.33
C ASP A 122 -16.34 9.93 -14.02
N ILE A 123 -15.91 9.33 -15.13
CA ILE A 123 -14.72 9.73 -15.88
C ILE A 123 -15.03 9.65 -17.38
N ASP A 124 -14.65 10.69 -18.14
CA ASP A 124 -14.69 10.68 -19.61
C ASP A 124 -13.34 10.21 -20.15
N GLY A 125 -13.32 9.02 -20.78
CA GLY A 125 -12.12 8.43 -21.36
C GLY A 125 -11.41 9.32 -22.37
N ILE A 126 -12.13 10.06 -23.22
CA ILE A 126 -11.55 10.94 -24.25
C ILE A 126 -10.90 12.16 -23.60
N ALA A 127 -11.56 12.74 -22.58
CA ALA A 127 -11.00 13.84 -21.82
C ALA A 127 -9.74 13.40 -21.05
N LEU A 128 -9.78 12.21 -20.42
CA LEU A 128 -8.66 11.62 -19.71
C LEU A 128 -7.45 11.38 -20.63
N THR A 129 -7.66 10.83 -21.84
CA THR A 129 -6.58 10.62 -22.82
C THR A 129 -5.90 11.93 -23.19
N LYS A 130 -6.67 13.00 -23.42
CA LYS A 130 -6.10 14.32 -23.71
C LYS A 130 -5.29 14.83 -22.52
N GLU A 131 -5.82 14.74 -21.30
CA GLU A 131 -5.11 15.18 -20.09
C GLU A 131 -3.78 14.43 -19.89
N VAL A 132 -3.75 13.13 -20.17
CA VAL A 132 -2.53 12.31 -20.09
C VAL A 132 -1.57 12.58 -21.24
N MET A 133 -2.05 12.89 -22.46
CA MET A 133 -1.17 13.27 -23.58
C MET A 133 -0.46 14.61 -23.38
N TYR A 134 -1.13 15.58 -22.73
CA TYR A 134 -0.53 16.88 -22.44
C TYR A 134 0.23 16.89 -21.11
N PHE A 135 0.45 15.73 -20.51
CA PHE A 135 1.26 15.59 -19.31
C PHE A 135 2.71 15.94 -19.64
N PRO A 136 3.32 16.95 -18.98
CA PRO A 136 4.73 17.23 -19.18
C PRO A 136 5.55 16.01 -18.72
N PRO A 137 6.59 15.60 -19.47
CA PRO A 137 7.45 14.50 -19.03
C PRO A 137 7.99 14.80 -17.64
N LEU A 138 7.93 13.81 -16.75
CA LEU A 138 8.42 13.96 -15.40
C LEU A 138 9.88 14.44 -15.44
N PRO A 139 10.28 15.40 -14.57
CA PRO A 139 11.67 15.85 -14.54
C PRO A 139 12.58 14.64 -14.29
N PRO A 140 13.72 14.55 -14.99
CA PRO A 140 14.64 13.42 -14.84
C PRO A 140 15.04 13.29 -13.38
N LYS A 141 15.05 12.05 -12.88
CA LYS A 141 15.51 11.75 -11.51
C LYS A 141 16.91 12.34 -11.37
N GLN A 142 17.06 13.31 -10.47
CA GLN A 142 18.39 13.75 -10.07
C GLN A 142 19.08 12.53 -9.45
N HIS A 143 20.18 12.11 -10.06
CA HIS A 143 21.11 11.18 -9.42
C HIS A 143 21.68 11.95 -8.21
N ASP A 144 21.22 11.58 -7.02
CA ASP A 144 21.87 12.00 -5.79
C ASP A 144 23.22 11.28 -5.73
N GLU A 145 24.30 12.06 -5.86
CA GLU A 145 25.70 11.67 -5.70
C GLU A 145 26.06 11.58 -4.21
#